data_AF-I3SSI6-F1
#
_entry.id   AF-I3SSI6-F1
#
_cell.length_a   1.000
_cell.length_b   1.000
_cell.length_c   1.000
_cell.angle_alpha   90.00
_cell.angle_beta   90.00
_cell.angle_gamma   90.00
#
_symmetry.space_group_name_H-M   'P 1'
#
loop_
_entity.id
_entity.type
_entity.pdbx_description
1 polymer ?
#
loop_
_entity_poly.entity_id
_entity_poly.type
_entity_poly.pdbx_seq_one_letter_code
_entity_poly.pdbx_strand_id
1 'polypeptide(L)'
;MAATHGKIILFMFLAAFMLFNTQNAFVSCALTSELQNKIAKINEEGPYLGLIIPNSFELNPLLQNPGYTPSDGIIDFAGRRFRFGSIGEKPVILVMTGLSVINAAITTQLLLSFFKVDGVVHYGIAGNANPSLHIGDVAIPHYWAHLALWSW
;
A
#
# COMPACT_ATOMS: atom_id res chain seq x y z
N MET A 1 -26.98 -53.70 9.34
CA MET A 1 -26.44 -53.51 7.96
C MET A 1 -26.74 -52.11 7.39
N ALA A 2 -27.89 -51.48 7.70
CA ALA A 2 -28.26 -50.14 7.21
C ALA A 2 -27.44 -48.97 7.82
N ALA A 3 -27.05 -49.04 9.10
CA ALA A 3 -26.29 -47.96 9.77
C ALA A 3 -24.88 -47.75 9.19
N THR A 4 -24.25 -48.81 8.66
CA THR A 4 -22.94 -48.75 8.03
C THR A 4 -23.01 -48.06 6.66
N HIS A 5 -24.11 -48.26 5.92
CA HIS A 5 -24.34 -47.64 4.62
C HIS A 5 -24.55 -46.12 4.75
N GLY A 6 -25.30 -45.67 5.76
CA GLY A 6 -25.50 -44.24 6.02
C GLY A 6 -24.20 -43.49 6.34
N LYS A 7 -23.29 -44.12 7.11
CA LYS A 7 -21.96 -43.55 7.42
C LYS A 7 -21.07 -43.45 6.18
N ILE A 8 -21.11 -44.44 5.30
CA ILE A 8 -20.35 -44.46 4.05
C ILE A 8 -20.84 -43.36 3.09
N ILE A 9 -22.16 -43.17 2.98
CA ILE A 9 -22.75 -42.10 2.16
C ILE A 9 -22.37 -40.72 2.71
N LEU A 10 -22.43 -40.53 4.04
CA LEU A 10 -22.04 -39.28 4.68
C LEU A 10 -20.55 -38.97 4.47
N PHE A 11 -19.68 -39.99 4.56
CA PHE A 11 -18.25 -39.84 4.29
C PHE A 11 -17.97 -39.47 2.83
N MET A 12 -18.66 -40.11 1.87
CA MET A 12 -18.54 -39.75 0.46
C MET A 12 -19.03 -38.33 0.19
N PHE A 13 -20.11 -37.90 0.86
CA PHE A 13 -20.62 -36.54 0.74
C PHE A 13 -19.66 -35.50 1.32
N LEU A 14 -19.08 -35.77 2.50
CA LEU A 14 -18.05 -34.94 3.12
C LEU A 14 -16.78 -34.85 2.26
N ALA A 15 -16.33 -35.99 1.72
CA ALA A 15 -15.17 -36.03 0.84
C ALA A 15 -15.42 -35.26 -0.47
N ALA A 16 -16.59 -35.45 -1.09
CA ALA A 16 -17.00 -34.70 -2.28
C ALA A 16 -17.13 -33.20 -1.99
N PHE A 17 -17.66 -32.82 -0.83
CA PHE A 17 -17.76 -31.43 -0.40
C PHE A 17 -16.38 -30.82 -0.18
N MET A 18 -15.45 -31.51 0.51
CA MET A 18 -14.08 -31.02 0.67
C MET A 18 -13.37 -30.90 -0.69
N LEU A 19 -13.50 -31.90 -1.58
CA LEU A 19 -12.93 -31.87 -2.93
C LEU A 19 -13.48 -30.70 -3.75
N PHE A 20 -14.79 -30.46 -3.70
CA PHE A 20 -15.43 -29.33 -4.37
C PHE A 20 -14.95 -27.98 -3.82
N ASN A 21 -14.76 -27.86 -2.51
CA ASN A 21 -14.19 -26.66 -1.90
C ASN A 21 -12.70 -26.47 -2.24
N THR A 22 -11.92 -27.55 -2.37
CA THR A 22 -10.51 -27.44 -2.78
C THR A 22 -10.36 -26.98 -4.24
N GLN A 23 -11.31 -27.30 -5.12
CA GLN A 23 -11.35 -26.75 -6.48
C GLN A 23 -11.69 -25.26 -6.49
N ASN A 24 -12.56 -24.81 -5.58
CA ASN A 24 -12.86 -23.39 -5.36
C ASN A 24 -11.77 -22.65 -4.57
N ALA A 25 -10.76 -23.32 -4.03
CA ALA A 25 -9.61 -22.67 -3.39
C ALA A 25 -8.65 -22.03 -4.41
N PHE A 26 -8.80 -22.34 -5.70
CA PHE A 26 -8.10 -21.69 -6.82
C PHE A 26 -8.89 -20.50 -7.38
N VAL A 27 -9.57 -19.72 -6.54
CA VAL A 27 -9.96 -18.37 -6.94
C VAL A 27 -8.67 -17.58 -7.10
N SER A 28 -8.43 -17.08 -8.33
CA SER A 28 -7.37 -16.11 -8.61
C SER A 28 -7.71 -14.81 -7.88
N CYS A 29 -7.39 -14.76 -6.58
CA CYS A 29 -7.44 -13.54 -5.80
C CYS A 29 -6.37 -12.59 -6.34
N ALA A 30 -6.70 -11.29 -6.43
CA ALA A 30 -5.72 -10.27 -6.83
C ALA A 30 -4.47 -10.30 -5.93
N LEU A 31 -4.63 -10.71 -4.66
CA LEU A 31 -3.56 -10.95 -3.70
C LEU A 31 -3.37 -12.45 -3.50
N THR A 32 -2.13 -12.94 -3.62
CA THR A 32 -1.79 -14.31 -3.23
C THR A 32 -1.90 -14.49 -1.72
N SER A 33 -2.17 -15.71 -1.23
CA SER A 33 -2.27 -15.98 0.21
C SER A 33 -0.97 -15.66 0.96
N GLU A 34 0.19 -15.85 0.31
CA GLU A 34 1.48 -15.44 0.86
C GLU A 34 1.55 -13.93 1.07
N LEU A 35 1.12 -13.14 0.08
CA LEU A 35 1.11 -11.69 0.18
C LEU A 35 0.09 -11.20 1.23
N GLN A 36 -1.09 -11.81 1.30
CA GLN A 36 -2.06 -11.50 2.35
C GLN A 36 -1.49 -11.73 3.75
N ASN A 37 -0.80 -12.85 3.97
CA ASN A 37 -0.15 -13.13 5.26
C ASN A 37 0.96 -12.14 5.58
N LYS A 38 1.77 -11.73 4.58
CA LYS A 38 2.78 -10.67 4.75
C LYS A 38 2.15 -9.34 5.15
N ILE A 39 1.07 -8.93 4.47
CA ILE A 39 0.32 -7.71 4.78
C ILE A 39 -0.25 -7.78 6.20
N ALA A 40 -0.87 -8.91 6.58
CA ALA A 40 -1.43 -9.11 7.90
C ALA A 40 -0.38 -8.96 9.00
N LYS A 41 0.79 -9.58 8.84
CA LYS A 41 1.91 -9.50 9.79
C LYS A 41 2.41 -8.05 9.94
N ILE A 42 2.63 -7.35 8.82
CA ILE A 42 3.05 -5.94 8.86
C ILE A 42 2.01 -5.07 9.59
N ASN A 43 0.72 -5.33 9.39
CA ASN A 43 -0.34 -4.60 10.07
C ASN A 43 -0.45 -4.86 11.58
N GLU A 44 0.32 -5.81 12.13
CA GLU A 44 0.46 -5.97 13.59
C GLU A 44 1.41 -4.92 14.19
N GLU A 45 2.37 -4.41 13.40
CA GLU A 45 3.37 -3.43 13.83
C GLU A 45 2.93 -1.97 13.60
N GLY A 46 1.86 -1.75 12.83
CA GLY A 46 1.25 -0.43 12.61
C GLY A 46 0.51 0.11 13.85
N PRO A 47 -0.09 1.32 13.75
CA PRO A 47 -0.35 2.06 12.52
C PRO A 47 0.84 2.89 12.02
N TYR A 48 0.92 3.04 10.70
CA TYR A 48 2.00 3.76 10.03
C TYR A 48 1.58 5.16 9.58
N LEU A 49 2.54 6.07 9.45
CA LEU A 49 2.39 7.26 8.61
C LEU A 49 2.75 6.91 7.16
N GLY A 50 1.83 7.10 6.23
CA GLY A 50 2.08 6.85 4.82
C GLY A 50 2.70 8.06 4.13
N LEU A 51 3.88 7.89 3.52
CA LEU A 51 4.54 8.93 2.72
C LEU A 51 4.39 8.58 1.24
N ILE A 52 3.67 9.44 0.52
CA ILE A 52 3.38 9.31 -0.90
C ILE A 52 4.28 10.27 -1.67
N ILE A 53 5.13 9.72 -2.53
CA ILE A 53 6.29 10.44 -3.09
C ILE A 53 6.25 10.33 -4.62
N PRO A 54 6.26 11.45 -5.37
CA PRO A 54 6.08 11.41 -6.83
C PRO A 54 7.19 10.68 -7.58
N ASN A 55 8.45 10.97 -7.29
CA ASN A 55 9.57 10.47 -8.07
C ASN A 55 10.82 10.17 -7.22
N SER A 56 11.85 9.66 -7.88
CA SER A 56 13.11 9.27 -7.26
C SER A 56 13.95 10.44 -6.75
N PHE A 57 13.82 11.64 -7.32
CA PHE A 57 14.53 12.82 -6.84
C PHE A 57 14.02 13.27 -5.46
N GLU A 58 12.76 12.98 -5.13
CA GLU A 58 12.18 13.28 -3.81
C GLU A 58 12.31 12.11 -2.83
N LEU A 59 12.31 10.86 -3.34
CA LEU A 59 12.46 9.66 -2.52
C LEU A 59 13.91 9.41 -2.09
N ASN A 60 14.86 9.51 -3.02
CA ASN A 60 16.25 9.11 -2.75
C ASN A 60 16.91 9.92 -1.62
N PRO A 61 16.73 11.26 -1.53
CA PRO A 61 17.27 12.01 -0.40
C PRO A 61 16.73 11.55 0.94
N LEU A 62 15.46 11.12 1.02
CA LEU A 62 14.88 10.56 2.23
C LEU A 62 15.49 9.19 2.57
N LEU A 63 15.67 8.31 1.57
CA LEU A 63 16.31 7.01 1.77
C LEU A 63 17.77 7.11 2.23
N GLN A 64 18.45 8.20 1.87
CA GLN A 64 19.84 8.49 2.26
C GLN A 64 19.92 9.32 3.55
N ASN A 65 18.79 9.76 4.10
CA ASN A 65 18.77 10.60 5.28
C ASN A 65 19.07 9.74 6.53
N PRO A 66 20.04 10.13 7.38
CA PRO A 66 20.35 9.40 8.61
C PRO A 66 19.18 9.27 9.59
N GLY A 67 18.17 10.14 9.49
CA GLY A 67 16.95 10.09 10.29
C GLY A 67 15.93 9.05 9.82
N TYR A 68 16.11 8.45 8.64
CA TYR A 68 15.30 7.34 8.16
C TYR A 68 15.99 6.01 8.47
N THR A 69 15.29 5.14 9.21
CA THR A 69 15.76 3.79 9.51
C THR A 69 14.91 2.78 8.72
N PRO A 70 15.47 2.09 7.72
CA PRO A 70 14.72 1.09 6.95
C PRO A 70 14.44 -0.17 7.79
N SER A 71 13.29 -0.78 7.54
CA SER A 71 12.98 -2.15 7.95
C SER A 71 13.17 -3.11 6.77
N ASP A 72 13.36 -4.40 7.05
CA ASP A 72 13.54 -5.43 6.03
C ASP A 72 12.26 -5.72 5.22
N GLY A 73 11.11 -5.22 5.69
CA GLY A 73 9.83 -5.34 5.00
C GLY A 73 9.84 -4.60 3.66
N ILE A 74 9.60 -5.32 2.57
CA ILE A 74 9.24 -4.74 1.27
C ILE A 74 8.04 -5.52 0.72
N ILE A 75 7.02 -4.77 0.27
CA ILE A 75 5.88 -5.33 -0.46
C ILE A 75 5.81 -4.67 -1.84
N ASP A 76 5.87 -5.49 -2.88
CA ASP A 76 5.64 -5.08 -4.26
C ASP A 76 4.23 -5.51 -4.69
N PHE A 77 3.37 -4.57 -5.07
CA PHE A 77 2.03 -4.87 -5.57
C PHE A 77 1.56 -3.85 -6.60
N ALA A 78 0.91 -4.33 -7.66
CA ALA A 78 0.39 -3.49 -8.75
C ALA A 78 1.41 -2.48 -9.31
N GLY A 79 2.70 -2.84 -9.37
CA GLY A 79 3.78 -1.96 -9.83
C GLY A 79 4.22 -0.88 -8.83
N ARG A 80 3.80 -0.96 -7.56
CA ARG A 80 4.21 -0.06 -6.47
C ARG A 80 5.04 -0.85 -5.48
N ARG A 81 6.11 -0.22 -4.99
CA ARG A 81 6.96 -0.76 -3.93
C ARG A 81 6.72 -0.01 -2.62
N PHE A 82 6.10 -0.68 -1.67
CA PHE A 82 5.92 -0.22 -0.30
C PHE A 82 7.15 -0.61 0.52
N ARG A 83 7.85 0.39 1.07
CA ARG A 83 9.00 0.21 1.97
C ARG A 83 8.60 0.58 3.37
N PHE A 84 8.98 -0.23 4.33
CA PHE A 84 8.68 -0.02 5.73
C PHE A 84 9.93 0.47 6.46
N GLY A 85 9.74 1.23 7.51
CA GLY A 85 10.83 1.76 8.33
C GLY A 85 10.31 2.73 9.39
N SER A 86 11.18 3.57 9.90
CA SER A 86 10.83 4.64 10.83
C SER A 86 11.55 5.94 10.49
N ILE A 87 10.94 7.07 10.87
CA ILE A 87 11.59 8.37 10.93
C ILE A 87 11.49 8.84 12.38
N GLY A 88 12.62 8.85 13.09
CA GLY A 88 12.62 8.88 14.55
C GLY A 88 11.78 7.73 15.13
N GLU A 89 10.88 8.04 16.06
CA GLU A 89 9.98 7.05 16.69
C GLU A 89 8.71 6.77 15.86
N LYS A 90 8.48 7.45 14.73
CA LYS A 90 7.27 7.25 13.93
C LYS A 90 7.49 6.15 12.89
N PRO A 91 6.72 5.05 12.92
CA PRO A 91 6.76 4.05 11.86
C PRO A 91 6.15 4.62 10.58
N VAL A 92 6.81 4.37 9.44
CA VAL A 92 6.45 4.93 8.14
C VAL A 92 6.35 3.88 7.05
N ILE A 93 5.51 4.16 6.06
CA ILE A 93 5.49 3.44 4.77
C ILE A 93 5.86 4.44 3.68
N LEU A 94 6.95 4.18 2.96
CA LEU A 94 7.35 4.99 1.81
C LEU A 94 6.87 4.31 0.52
N VAL A 95 6.17 5.05 -0.32
CA VAL A 95 5.74 4.55 -1.63
C VAL A 95 5.87 5.62 -2.71
N MET A 96 6.49 5.23 -3.83
CA MET A 96 6.62 6.09 -5.00
C MET A 96 5.40 5.95 -5.91
N THR A 97 4.81 7.06 -6.34
CA THR A 97 3.60 7.04 -7.19
C THR A 97 3.92 7.04 -8.68
N GLY A 98 5.01 7.70 -9.08
CA GLY A 98 5.17 8.21 -10.44
C GLY A 98 4.38 9.50 -10.66
N LEU A 99 4.46 10.04 -11.87
CA LEU A 99 3.77 11.29 -12.25
C LEU A 99 2.29 11.04 -12.55
N SER A 100 1.46 12.08 -12.42
CA SER A 100 -0.02 12.09 -12.56
C SER A 100 -0.80 11.92 -11.26
N VAL A 101 -1.89 12.70 -11.14
CA VAL A 101 -2.88 12.60 -10.07
C VAL A 101 -3.53 11.22 -10.02
N ILE A 102 -3.72 10.56 -11.17
CA ILE A 102 -4.29 9.21 -11.22
C ILE A 102 -3.37 8.21 -10.51
N ASN A 103 -2.07 8.32 -10.75
CA ASN A 103 -1.08 7.45 -10.12
C ASN A 103 -0.99 7.70 -8.61
N ALA A 104 -1.04 8.96 -8.19
CA ALA A 104 -1.13 9.31 -6.78
C ALA A 104 -2.40 8.73 -6.14
N ALA A 105 -3.57 8.91 -6.75
CA ALA A 105 -4.84 8.39 -6.25
C ALA A 105 -4.86 6.86 -6.12
N ILE A 106 -4.40 6.13 -7.14
CA ILE A 106 -4.31 4.66 -7.08
C ILE A 106 -3.37 4.24 -5.96
N THR A 107 -2.21 4.89 -5.83
CA THR A 107 -1.22 4.54 -4.80
C THR A 107 -1.75 4.81 -3.40
N THR A 108 -2.40 5.96 -3.18
CA THR A 108 -3.09 6.27 -1.92
C THR A 108 -4.15 5.23 -1.62
N GLN A 109 -4.98 4.86 -2.59
CA GLN A 109 -6.02 3.86 -2.39
C GLN A 109 -5.42 2.51 -1.98
N LEU A 110 -4.37 2.04 -2.67
CA LEU A 110 -3.69 0.79 -2.33
C LEU A 110 -3.09 0.82 -0.92
N LEU A 111 -2.46 1.95 -0.56
CA LEU A 111 -1.92 2.18 0.78
C LEU A 111 -3.02 2.04 1.85
N LEU A 112 -4.15 2.74 1.67
CA LEU A 112 -5.28 2.71 2.59
C LEU A 112 -6.00 1.36 2.63
N SER A 113 -6.07 0.66 1.50
CA SER A 113 -6.74 -0.64 1.41
C SER A 113 -5.98 -1.77 2.10
N PHE A 114 -4.65 -1.72 2.10
CA PHE A 114 -3.83 -2.84 2.56
C PHE A 114 -3.17 -2.61 3.91
N PHE A 115 -2.90 -1.37 4.31
CA PHE A 115 -2.11 -1.10 5.50
C PHE A 115 -2.88 -0.31 6.54
N LYS A 116 -2.64 -0.61 7.82
CA LYS A 116 -3.14 0.22 8.93
C LYS A 116 -2.34 1.52 8.95
N VAL A 117 -2.96 2.61 8.53
CA VAL A 117 -2.33 3.94 8.52
C VAL A 117 -3.09 4.95 9.37
N ASP A 118 -2.35 5.83 10.05
CA ASP A 118 -2.91 6.95 10.82
C ASP A 118 -3.19 8.17 9.95
N GLY A 119 -2.48 8.28 8.84
CA GLY A 119 -2.51 9.45 7.99
C GLY A 119 -1.60 9.31 6.79
N VAL A 120 -1.74 10.25 5.87
CA VAL A 120 -1.00 10.31 4.62
C VAL A 120 -0.35 11.68 4.49
N VAL A 121 0.95 11.68 4.20
CA VAL A 121 1.71 12.85 3.80
C VAL A 121 2.11 12.68 2.35
N HIS A 122 1.64 13.57 1.49
CA HIS A 122 2.14 13.69 0.13
C HIS A 122 3.07 14.89 0.07
N TYR A 123 4.32 14.70 -0.38
CA TYR A 123 5.28 15.78 -0.55
C TYR A 123 6.00 15.65 -1.89
N GLY A 124 6.48 16.77 -2.40
CA GLY A 124 7.21 16.85 -3.65
C GLY A 124 7.56 18.29 -4.00
N ILE A 125 8.19 18.48 -5.15
CA ILE A 125 8.47 19.83 -5.67
C ILE A 125 7.24 20.39 -6.40
N ALA A 126 7.07 21.71 -6.38
CA ALA A 126 6.01 22.39 -7.11
C ALA A 126 6.50 23.72 -7.68
N GLY A 127 5.94 24.10 -8.84
CA GLY A 127 5.96 25.48 -9.30
C GLY A 127 4.94 26.31 -8.52
N ASN A 128 5.16 27.62 -8.43
CA ASN A 128 4.23 28.52 -7.76
C ASN A 128 3.87 29.70 -8.68
N ALA A 129 2.63 30.17 -8.56
CA ALA A 129 2.12 31.37 -9.26
C ALA A 129 1.97 32.58 -8.31
N ASN A 130 2.35 32.42 -7.04
CA ASN A 130 2.26 33.49 -6.05
C ASN A 130 3.57 34.28 -6.06
N PRO A 131 3.60 35.54 -6.53
CA PRO A 131 4.84 36.31 -6.65
C PRO A 131 5.54 36.58 -5.32
N SER A 132 4.88 36.31 -4.18
CA SER A 132 5.48 36.42 -2.85
C SER A 132 6.29 35.18 -2.44
N LEU A 133 6.16 34.06 -3.17
CA LEU A 133 6.90 32.81 -2.92
C LEU A 133 8.15 32.74 -3.79
N HIS A 134 9.25 32.33 -3.19
CA HIS A 134 10.57 32.23 -3.81
C HIS A 134 10.98 30.77 -4.01
N ILE A 135 12.00 30.57 -4.84
CA ILE A 135 12.62 29.25 -5.01
C ILE A 135 13.16 28.77 -3.66
N GLY A 136 12.77 27.56 -3.26
CA GLY A 136 13.18 26.95 -1.99
C GLY A 136 12.17 27.14 -0.86
N ASP A 137 11.14 27.97 -1.04
CA ASP A 137 10.06 28.08 -0.05
C ASP A 137 9.29 26.77 0.08
N VAL A 138 8.95 26.41 1.31
CA VAL A 138 8.14 25.23 1.63
C VAL A 138 6.72 25.69 1.97
N ALA A 139 5.74 25.22 1.19
CA ALA A 139 4.34 25.55 1.37
C ALA A 139 3.54 24.32 1.83
N ILE A 140 2.63 24.53 2.79
CA ILE A 140 1.64 23.54 3.21
C ILE A 140 0.26 24.08 2.80
N PRO A 141 -0.36 23.55 1.73
CA PRO A 141 -1.64 24.04 1.27
C PRO A 141 -2.76 23.64 2.24
N HIS A 142 -3.62 24.60 2.60
CA HIS A 142 -4.83 24.30 3.37
C HIS A 142 -5.94 23.70 2.47
N TYR A 143 -5.95 24.08 1.19
CA TYR A 143 -6.89 23.58 0.18
C TYR A 143 -6.14 23.27 -1.13
N TRP A 144 -6.70 22.38 -1.94
CA TRP A 144 -6.18 22.04 -3.26
C TRP A 144 -7.34 21.88 -4.25
N ALA A 145 -7.06 22.06 -5.54
CA ALA A 145 -8.03 21.88 -6.61
C ALA A 145 -7.36 21.12 -7.77
N HIS A 146 -8.14 20.29 -8.46
CA HIS A 146 -7.69 19.63 -9.67
C HIS A 146 -7.83 20.60 -10.85
N LEU A 147 -6.70 21.15 -11.30
CA LEU A 147 -6.63 22.05 -12.44
C LEU A 147 -5.99 21.33 -13.64
N ALA A 148 -6.19 21.86 -14.84
CA ALA A 148 -5.45 21.41 -16.01
C ALA A 148 -3.94 21.63 -15.82
N LEU A 149 -3.11 20.93 -16.59
CA LEU A 149 -1.68 21.21 -16.63
C LEU A 149 -1.46 22.59 -17.25
N TRP A 150 -0.86 23.50 -16.49
CA TRP A 150 -0.51 24.83 -17.00
C TRP A 150 0.80 24.73 -17.78
N SER A 151 0.76 25.12 -19.05
CA SER A 151 1.96 25.37 -19.85
C SER A 151 2.15 26.88 -19.88
N TRP A 152 3.24 27.35 -19.28
CA TRP A 152 3.69 28.74 -19.34
C TRP A 152 5.02 28.83 -20.07
#